data_AF-A0A2N9MTY7-F1
#
_entry.id   AF-A0A2N9MTY7-F1
#
_cell.length_a   1.000
_cell.length_b   1.000
_cell.length_c   1.000
_cell.angle_alpha   90.00
_cell.angle_beta   90.00
_cell.angle_gamma   90.00
#
_symmetry.space_group_name_H-M   'P 1'
#
loop_
_entity.id
_entity.type
_entity.pdbx_description
1 polymer ?
#
loop_
_entity_poly.entity_id
_entity_poly.type
_entity_poly.pdbx_seq_one_letter_code
_entity_poly.pdbx_strand_id
1 'polypeptide(L)'
;MEAIVLTDEELQRLEIRFGPVVRHMGPWNSDGVFGYASVPVAAVEKAAEMLDDPNLRVALPRLRTPERTETFIELLDGFGAVLVDRIVGAYRQFRFDSRS
;
A
#
# COMPACT_ATOMS: atom_id res chain seq x y z
N MET A 1 -9.96 10.33 -3.93
CA MET A 1 -9.51 8.93 -3.92
C MET A 1 -8.66 8.77 -2.66
N GLU A 2 -9.08 7.95 -1.71
CA GLU A 2 -8.30 7.79 -0.47
C GLU A 2 -7.01 7.03 -0.77
N ALA A 3 -5.89 7.61 -0.35
CA ALA A 3 -4.57 7.01 -0.48
C ALA A 3 -3.84 7.06 0.87
N ILE A 4 -2.97 6.09 1.05
CA ILE A 4 -1.96 6.03 2.11
C ILE A 4 -0.73 6.70 1.52
N VAL A 5 -0.27 7.75 2.19
CA VAL A 5 0.94 8.46 1.80
C VAL A 5 2.09 7.90 2.62
N LEU A 6 3.07 7.36 1.93
CA LEU A 6 4.33 6.89 2.49
C LEU A 6 5.41 7.89 2.12
N THR A 7 6.09 8.42 3.13
CA THR A 7 7.28 9.26 2.94
C THR A 7 8.44 8.43 2.37
N ASP A 8 9.44 9.11 1.80
CA ASP A 8 10.65 8.43 1.30
C ASP A 8 11.35 7.60 2.38
N GLU A 9 11.38 8.07 3.63
CA GLU A 9 11.97 7.34 4.76
C GLU A 9 11.23 6.04 5.08
N GLU A 10 9.90 6.08 5.10
CA GLU A 10 9.07 4.90 5.31
C GLU A 10 9.23 3.93 4.13
N LEU A 11 9.25 4.44 2.90
CA LEU A 11 9.44 3.64 1.70
C LEU A 11 10.81 2.97 1.67
N GLN A 12 11.89 3.67 2.06
CA GLN A 12 13.22 3.08 2.17
C GLN A 12 13.27 1.97 3.22
N ARG A 13 12.63 2.17 4.39
CA ARG A 13 12.55 1.12 5.42
C ARG A 13 11.82 -0.12 4.91
N LEU A 14 10.70 0.09 4.24
CA LEU A 14 9.93 -1.00 3.63
C LEU A 14 10.73 -1.69 2.51
N GLU A 15 11.49 -0.94 1.72
CA GLU A 15 12.32 -1.48 0.65
C GLU A 15 13.48 -2.33 1.19
N ILE A 16 14.11 -1.93 2.29
CA ILE A 16 15.15 -2.74 2.95
C ILE A 16 14.57 -4.07 3.43
N ARG A 17 13.31 -4.07 3.90
CA ARG A 17 12.68 -5.24 4.51
C ARG A 17 12.02 -6.18 3.50
N PHE A 18 11.32 -5.62 2.50
CA PHE A 18 10.49 -6.36 1.55
C PHE A 18 11.05 -6.32 0.12
N GLY A 19 12.09 -5.53 -0.12
CA GLY A 19 12.70 -5.34 -1.43
C GLY A 19 12.08 -4.20 -2.23
N PRO A 20 12.60 -3.94 -3.44
CA PRO A 20 12.21 -2.80 -4.30
C PRO A 20 10.75 -2.87 -4.78
N VAL A 21 10.09 -4.01 -4.60
CA VAL A 21 8.69 -4.24 -5.00
C VAL A 21 7.72 -3.28 -4.31
N VAL A 22 8.06 -2.75 -3.14
CA VAL A 22 7.25 -1.76 -2.40
C VAL A 22 6.98 -0.49 -3.22
N ARG A 23 7.90 -0.11 -4.12
CA ARG A 23 7.75 1.05 -5.01
C ARG A 23 6.68 0.84 -6.08
N HIS A 24 6.25 -0.39 -6.32
CA HIS A 24 5.21 -0.71 -7.29
C HIS A 24 3.80 -0.72 -6.67
N MET A 25 3.66 -0.43 -5.37
CA MET A 25 2.36 -0.40 -4.70
C MET A 25 1.52 0.85 -5.05
N GLY A 26 2.15 1.88 -5.59
CA GLY A 26 1.49 3.13 -5.94
C GLY A 26 2.34 3.98 -6.87
N PRO A 27 1.82 5.13 -7.36
CA PRO A 27 2.62 6.12 -8.02
C PRO A 27 3.59 6.73 -7.01
N TRP A 28 4.85 6.84 -7.44
CA TRP A 28 5.83 7.65 -6.74
C TRP A 28 5.70 9.09 -7.24
N ASN A 29 5.51 10.00 -6.29
CA ASN A 29 5.40 11.43 -6.52
C ASN A 29 6.54 12.12 -5.77
N SER A 30 6.90 13.32 -6.22
CA SER A 30 7.82 14.19 -5.51
C SER A 30 7.37 15.62 -5.66
N ASP A 31 7.26 16.34 -4.54
CA ASP A 31 6.91 17.77 -4.54
C ASP A 31 8.17 18.66 -4.70
N GLY A 32 9.27 18.11 -5.21
CA GLY A 32 10.54 18.82 -5.44
C GLY A 32 11.45 18.94 -4.20
N VAL A 33 10.91 18.70 -3.00
CA VAL A 33 11.68 18.69 -1.74
C VAL A 33 11.67 17.30 -1.10
N PHE A 34 10.54 16.60 -1.15
CA PHE A 34 10.37 15.26 -0.58
C PHE A 34 9.73 14.32 -1.61
N GLY A 35 10.21 13.07 -1.63
CA GLY A 35 9.57 11.97 -2.36
C GLY A 35 8.52 11.30 -1.48
N TYR A 36 7.39 10.90 -2.07
CA TYR A 36 6.38 10.11 -1.39
C TYR A 36 5.69 9.15 -2.35
N ALA A 37 5.28 7.98 -1.85
CA ALA A 37 4.45 7.04 -2.59
C ALA A 37 3.00 7.17 -2.12
N SER A 38 2.06 7.19 -3.08
CA SER A 38 0.63 7.26 -2.79
C SER A 38 -0.03 5.92 -3.07
N VAL A 39 -0.15 5.06 -2.06
CA VAL A 39 -0.79 3.74 -2.22
C VAL A 39 -2.32 3.92 -2.13
N PRO A 40 -3.10 3.62 -3.17
CA PRO A 40 -4.55 3.77 -3.11
C PRO A 40 -5.16 2.74 -2.15
N VAL A 41 -6.03 3.19 -1.24
CA VAL A 41 -6.69 2.31 -0.26
C VAL A 41 -7.48 1.19 -0.97
N ALA A 42 -8.10 1.50 -2.11
CA ALA A 42 -8.81 0.52 -2.92
C ALA A 42 -7.92 -0.64 -3.42
N ALA A 43 -6.62 -0.41 -3.66
CA ALA A 43 -5.70 -1.50 -3.99
C ALA A 43 -5.40 -2.39 -2.77
N VAL A 44 -5.36 -1.81 -1.57
CA VAL A 44 -5.21 -2.55 -0.31
C VAL A 44 -6.47 -3.36 0.00
N GLU A 45 -7.66 -2.78 -0.18
CA GLU A 45 -8.95 -3.47 -0.05
C GLU A 45 -9.02 -4.68 -1.00
N LYS A 46 -8.67 -4.49 -2.27
CA LYS A 46 -8.66 -5.57 -3.26
C LYS A 46 -7.59 -6.63 -2.95
N ALA A 47 -6.42 -6.23 -2.44
CA ALA A 47 -5.41 -7.18 -1.98
C ALA A 47 -5.89 -8.01 -0.79
N ALA A 48 -6.60 -7.40 0.16
CA ALA A 48 -7.22 -8.07 1.29
C ALA A 48 -8.29 -9.07 0.85
N GLU A 49 -9.14 -8.70 -0.12
CA GLU A 49 -10.11 -9.62 -0.71
C GLU A 49 -9.45 -10.82 -1.40
N MET A 50 -8.34 -10.59 -2.12
CA MET A 50 -7.59 -11.67 -2.78
C MET A 50 -6.86 -12.61 -1.80
N LEU A 51 -6.47 -12.11 -0.64
CA LEU A 51 -5.89 -12.92 0.44
C LEU A 51 -6.95 -13.62 1.28
N ASP A 52 -8.21 -13.20 1.17
CA ASP A 52 -9.34 -13.61 2.00
C ASP A 52 -9.03 -13.56 3.51
N ASP A 53 -8.16 -12.62 3.91
CA ASP A 53 -7.67 -12.58 5.27
C ASP A 53 -8.59 -11.74 6.17
N PRO A 54 -9.12 -12.32 7.26
CA PRO A 54 -10.04 -11.62 8.17
C PRO A 54 -9.36 -10.46 8.93
N ASN A 55 -8.07 -10.55 9.25
CA ASN A 55 -7.36 -9.47 9.95
C ASN A 55 -7.18 -8.25 9.04
N LEU A 56 -6.89 -8.47 7.75
CA LEU A 56 -6.85 -7.38 6.78
C LEU A 56 -8.20 -6.69 6.67
N ARG A 57 -9.30 -7.47 6.53
CA ARG A 57 -10.66 -6.92 6.46
C ARG A 57 -11.04 -6.09 7.69
N VAL A 58 -10.60 -6.49 8.88
CA VAL A 58 -10.85 -5.75 10.14
C VAL A 58 -9.99 -4.49 10.23
N ALA A 59 -8.83 -4.45 9.56
CA ALA A 59 -7.96 -3.28 9.51
C ALA A 59 -8.33 -2.29 8.39
N LEU A 60 -9.08 -2.69 7.36
CA LEU A 60 -9.53 -1.78 6.28
C LEU A 60 -10.26 -0.51 6.79
N PRO A 61 -11.19 -0.59 7.76
CA PRO A 61 -11.82 0.61 8.31
C PRO A 61 -10.83 1.52 9.03
N ARG A 62 -9.76 0.96 9.62
CA ARG A 62 -8.70 1.72 10.29
C ARG A 62 -7.81 2.46 9.30
N LEU A 63 -7.66 1.95 8.08
CA LEU A 63 -6.99 2.67 6.99
C LEU A 63 -7.74 3.94 6.52
N ARG A 64 -8.97 4.17 7.00
CA ARG A 64 -9.72 5.41 6.75
C ARG A 64 -9.52 6.45 7.86
N THR A 65 -8.89 6.10 8.99
CA THR A 65 -8.59 7.05 10.08
C THR A 65 -7.34 7.88 9.74
N PRO A 66 -6.98 8.88 10.58
CA PRO A 66 -5.74 9.66 10.40
C PRO A 66 -4.49 8.78 10.57
N GLU A 67 -4.58 7.67 11.31
CA GLU A 67 -3.46 6.74 11.56
C GLU A 67 -3.31 5.68 10.46
N ARG A 68 -3.84 5.94 9.27
CA ARG A 68 -3.83 5.00 8.13
C ARG A 68 -2.43 4.53 7.75
N THR A 69 -1.42 5.40 7.84
CA THR A 69 -0.04 5.07 7.48
C THR A 69 0.58 4.12 8.51
N GLU A 70 0.39 4.39 9.80
CA GLU A 70 0.87 3.53 10.88
C GLU A 70 0.20 2.15 10.83
N THR A 71 -1.12 2.12 10.71
CA THR A 71 -1.89 0.88 10.54
C THR A 71 -1.41 0.07 9.32
N PHE A 72 -1.09 0.75 8.21
CA PHE A 72 -0.60 0.09 7.02
C PHE A 72 0.78 -0.53 7.22
N ILE A 73 1.68 0.17 7.91
CA ILE A 73 3.01 -0.36 8.23
C ILE A 73 2.90 -1.56 9.17
N GLU A 74 2.04 -1.51 10.19
CA GLU A 74 1.77 -2.65 11.08
C GLU A 74 1.26 -3.88 10.31
N LEU A 75 0.35 -3.68 9.35
CA LEU A 75 -0.13 -4.74 8.48
C LEU A 75 1.00 -5.34 7.64
N LEU A 76 1.84 -4.51 7.02
CA LEU A 76 3.00 -4.99 6.27
C LEU A 76 3.96 -5.78 7.16
N ASP A 77 4.14 -5.36 8.41
CA ASP A 77 4.98 -6.07 9.38
C ASP A 77 4.39 -7.42 9.80
N GLY A 78 3.07 -7.52 9.92
CA GLY A 78 2.38 -8.77 10.28
C GLY A 78 2.27 -9.78 9.12
N PHE A 79 2.01 -9.32 7.90
CA PHE A 79 1.82 -10.17 6.71
C PHE A 79 3.08 -10.38 5.87
N GLY A 80 4.05 -9.49 6.03
CA GLY A 80 5.29 -9.50 5.29
C GLY A 80 5.13 -9.23 3.78
N ALA A 81 6.09 -9.74 3.00
CA ALA A 81 6.17 -9.51 1.55
C ALA A 81 4.94 -10.02 0.78
N VAL A 82 4.18 -10.98 1.33
CA VAL A 82 2.98 -11.53 0.69
C VAL A 82 1.93 -10.43 0.46
N LEU A 83 1.73 -9.55 1.45
CA LEU A 83 0.79 -8.45 1.32
C LEU A 83 1.26 -7.41 0.29
N VAL A 84 2.56 -7.10 0.28
CA VAL A 84 3.17 -6.18 -0.69
C VAL A 84 2.91 -6.67 -2.12
N ASP A 85 3.19 -7.94 -2.41
CA ASP A 85 3.02 -8.52 -3.74
C ASP A 85 1.55 -8.45 -4.21
N ARG A 86 0.61 -8.67 -3.28
CA ARG A 86 -0.83 -8.59 -3.54
C ARG A 86 -1.29 -7.17 -3.81
N ILE A 87 -0.79 -6.19 -3.05
CA ILE A 87 -1.08 -4.77 -3.28
C ILE A 87 -0.54 -4.34 -4.65
N VAL A 88 0.68 -4.74 -5.00
CA VAL A 88 1.26 -4.49 -6.33
C VAL A 88 0.39 -5.10 -7.43
N GLY A 89 -0.04 -6.35 -7.26
CA GLY A 89 -0.94 -7.02 -8.19
C GLY A 89 -2.29 -6.30 -8.35
N ALA A 90 -2.91 -5.91 -7.23
CA ALA A 90 -4.16 -5.17 -7.21
C ALA A 90 -4.02 -3.78 -7.84
N TYR A 91 -2.94 -3.05 -7.52
CA TYR A 91 -2.65 -1.73 -8.07
C TYR A 91 -2.42 -1.78 -9.58
N ARG A 92 -1.68 -2.79 -10.07
CA ARG A 92 -1.52 -3.03 -11.52
C ARG A 92 -2.89 -3.18 -12.18
N GLN A 93 -3.75 -4.04 -11.64
CA GLN A 93 -5.11 -4.22 -12.17
C GLN A 93 -5.90 -2.90 -12.15
N PHE A 94 -5.82 -2.13 -11.06
CA PHE A 94 -6.49 -0.83 -10.93
C PHE A 94 -6.03 0.17 -12.01
N ARG A 95 -4.74 0.19 -12.32
CA ARG A 95 -4.16 1.04 -13.36
C ARG A 95 -4.59 0.61 -14.77
N PHE A 96 -4.85 -0.68 -15.00
CA PHE A 96 -5.35 -1.18 -16.29
C PHE A 96 -6.84 -0.92 -16.49
N ASP A 97 -7.65 -1.00 -15.42
CA ASP A 97 -9.09 -0.71 -15.46
C ASP A 97 -9.36 0.77 -15.81
N SER A 98 -8.49 1.67 -15.35
CA SER A 98 -8.58 3.13 -15.60
C SER A 98 -8.33 3.55 -17.06
N ARG A 99 -8.09 2.60 -17.98
CA ARG A 99 -7.78 2.85 -19.40
C ARG A 99 -8.79 2.22 -20.38
N SER A 100 -9.89 1.65 -19.89
CA SER A 100 -10.93 1.04 -20.74
C SER A 100 -12.09 1.98 -21.04
#